data_AF-A0A2X0IFU6-F1
#
_entry.id   AF-A0A2X0IFU6-F1
#
_cell.length_a   1.000
_cell.length_b   1.000
_cell.length_c   1.000
_cell.angle_alpha   90.00
_cell.angle_beta   90.00
_cell.angle_gamma   90.00
#
_symmetry.space_group_name_H-M   'P 1'
#
loop_
_entity.id
_entity.type
_entity.pdbx_description
1 polymer ?
#
loop_
_entity_poly.entity_id
_entity_poly.type
_entity_poly.pdbx_seq_one_letter_code
_entity_poly.pdbx_strand_id
1 'polypeptide(L)'
;MLPPPEDVLLLLAHPFGDTWTTLADWMEHGPGPRPLLRPVKARSRLTGEDLPLSVVPLQYRNDGAARLAIERGQLKDPWAKL
;
A
#
# COMPACT_ATOMS: atom_id res chain seq x y z
N MET A 1 -1.77 -9.96 15.93
CA MET A 1 -1.71 -8.48 16.00
C MET A 1 -1.05 -8.00 14.72
N LEU A 2 -1.60 -7.01 14.03
CA LEU A 2 -0.90 -6.42 12.87
C LEU A 2 0.29 -5.59 13.38
N PRO A 3 1.43 -5.58 12.68
CA PRO A 3 2.55 -4.71 13.03
C PRO A 3 2.14 -3.23 12.92
N PRO A 4 2.78 -2.32 13.69
CA PRO A 4 2.60 -0.89 13.52
C PRO A 4 2.92 -0.46 12.07
N PRO A 5 2.16 0.47 11.46
CA PRO A 5 2.40 0.93 10.10
C PRO A 5 3.82 1.49 9.83
N GLU A 6 4.45 2.09 10.83
CA GLU A 6 5.82 2.62 10.79
C GLU A 6 6.89 1.51 10.69
N ASP A 7 6.54 0.29 11.09
CA ASP A 7 7.41 -0.90 11.12
C ASP A 7 7.21 -1.82 9.91
N VAL A 8 6.34 -1.45 8.97
CA VAL A 8 6.15 -2.19 7.72
C VAL A 8 6.75 -1.41 6.57
N LEU A 9 7.71 -2.00 5.87
CA LEU A 9 8.24 -1.48 4.61
C LEU A 9 7.50 -2.08 3.43
N LEU A 10 7.08 -1.24 2.49
CA LEU A 10 6.42 -1.60 1.26
C LEU A 10 7.35 -1.35 0.07
N LEU A 11 7.47 -2.34 -0.80
CA LEU A 11 8.14 -2.16 -2.09
C LEU A 11 7.13 -1.66 -3.11
N LEU A 12 7.38 -0.48 -3.67
CA LEU A 12 6.67 0.06 -4.82
C LEU A 12 7.51 -0.25 -6.07
N ALA A 13 7.06 -1.20 -6.88
CA ALA A 13 7.71 -1.48 -8.15
C ALA A 13 7.37 -0.40 -9.17
N HIS A 14 8.39 0.14 -9.83
CA HIS A 14 8.22 1.18 -10.83
C HIS A 14 9.20 0.99 -11.99
N PRO A 15 8.82 1.28 -13.25
CA PRO A 15 9.67 1.02 -14.41
C PRO A 15 11.05 1.69 -14.37
N PHE A 16 11.18 2.78 -13.63
CA PHE A 16 12.43 3.55 -13.50
C PHE A 16 13.20 3.25 -12.20
N GLY A 17 12.75 2.28 -11.41
CA GLY A 17 13.43 1.85 -10.18
C GLY A 17 12.46 1.57 -9.05
N ASP A 18 12.73 0.48 -8.33
CA ASP A 18 11.98 0.11 -7.15
C ASP A 18 12.25 1.07 -5.98
N THR A 19 11.24 1.33 -5.16
CA THR A 19 11.38 2.17 -3.96
C THR A 19 10.73 1.51 -2.76
N TRP A 20 11.41 1.58 -1.61
CA TRP A 20 10.84 1.19 -0.33
C TRP A 20 10.27 2.42 0.39
N THR A 21 9.07 2.30 0.94
CA THR A 21 8.41 3.31 1.79
C THR A 21 7.79 2.63 3.01
N THR A 22 7.45 3.37 4.06
CA THR A 22 6.70 2.78 5.18
C THR A 22 5.22 2.63 4.83
N LEU A 23 4.50 1.72 5.50
CA LEU A 23 3.04 1.64 5.36
C LEU A 23 2.38 2.93 5.86
N ALA A 24 2.92 3.58 6.90
CA ALA A 24 2.46 4.88 7.36
C ALA A 24 2.54 5.95 6.25
N ASP A 25 3.71 6.15 5.63
CA ASP A 25 3.91 7.13 4.56
C ASP A 25 3.02 6.83 3.35
N TRP A 26 2.85 5.55 3.02
CA TRP A 26 1.99 5.11 1.94
C TRP A 26 0.51 5.38 2.23
N MET A 27 0.04 5.15 3.46
CA MET A 27 -1.33 5.45 3.84
C MET A 27 -1.63 6.96 3.75
N GLU A 28 -0.67 7.80 4.09
CA GLU A 28 -0.80 9.26 4.03
C GLU A 28 -0.79 9.79 2.58
N HIS A 29 0.18 9.38 1.77
CA HIS A 29 0.44 10.01 0.46
C HIS A 29 -0.08 9.19 -0.74
N GLY A 30 -0.10 7.87 -0.58
CA GLY A 30 -0.53 6.93 -1.59
C GLY A 30 0.24 7.04 -2.91
N PRO A 31 -0.41 6.72 -4.05
CA PRO A 31 0.24 6.72 -5.36
C PRO A 31 0.60 8.10 -5.91
N GLY A 32 0.27 9.20 -5.22
CA GLY A 32 0.44 10.56 -5.77
C GLY A 32 -0.23 10.70 -7.15
N PRO A 33 0.45 11.27 -8.16
CA PRO A 33 -0.08 11.41 -9.53
C PRO A 33 0.02 10.11 -10.36
N ARG A 34 0.46 8.99 -9.79
CA ARG A 34 0.73 7.72 -10.51
C ARG A 34 -0.33 6.68 -10.16
N PRO A 35 -1.54 6.73 -10.76
CA PRO A 35 -2.72 5.98 -10.28
C PRO A 35 -2.56 4.45 -10.27
N LEU A 36 -1.56 3.91 -10.97
CA LEU A 36 -1.30 2.47 -11.05
C LEU A 36 -0.18 1.99 -10.11
N LEU A 37 0.47 2.90 -9.39
CA LEU A 37 1.53 2.54 -8.44
C LEU A 37 0.92 1.80 -7.25
N ARG A 38 1.49 0.66 -6.89
CA ARG A 38 0.99 -0.17 -5.79
C ARG A 38 2.12 -0.92 -5.08
N PRO A 39 1.92 -1.29 -3.80
CA PRO A 39 2.80 -2.21 -3.12
C PRO A 39 2.84 -3.58 -3.81
N VAL A 40 4.04 -4.12 -4.02
CA VAL A 40 4.25 -5.47 -4.57
C VAL A 40 4.90 -6.43 -3.59
N LYS A 41 5.58 -5.91 -2.56
CA LYS A 41 6.12 -6.68 -1.42
C LYS A 41 5.93 -5.89 -0.14
N ALA A 42 5.87 -6.59 0.97
CA ALA A 42 5.97 -6.02 2.31
C ALA A 42 7.04 -6.77 3.09
N ARG A 43 7.72 -6.08 4.02
CA ARG A 43 8.62 -6.71 4.98
C ARG A 43 8.63 -5.95 6.30
N SER A 44 9.00 -6.63 7.36
CA SER A 44 9.26 -6.04 8.66
C SER A 44 10.46 -5.10 8.57
N ARG A 45 10.31 -3.87 9.04
CA ARG A 45 11.41 -2.91 9.18
C ARG A 45 12.39 -3.33 10.27
N LEU A 46 11.87 -3.98 11.31
CA LEU A 46 12.64 -4.38 12.49
C LEU A 46 13.47 -5.65 12.25
N THR A 47 12.88 -6.65 11.59
CA THR A 47 13.50 -7.98 11.39
C THR A 47 13.97 -8.20 9.95
N GLY A 48 13.50 -7.40 8.99
CA GLY A 48 13.79 -7.59 7.57
C GLY A 48 13.00 -8.73 6.91
N GLU A 49 12.24 -9.51 7.68
CA GLU A 49 11.48 -10.65 7.20
C GLU A 49 10.33 -10.24 6.28
N ASP A 50 10.11 -11.02 5.22
CA ASP A 50 9.00 -10.81 4.30
C ASP A 50 7.65 -10.95 5.03
N LEU A 51 6.76 -10.01 4.75
CA LEU A 51 5.39 -9.99 5.28
C LEU A 51 4.39 -10.23 4.13
N PRO A 52 3.26 -10.89 4.40
CA PRO A 52 2.22 -11.00 3.40
C PRO A 52 1.64 -9.60 3.11
N LEU A 53 1.35 -9.28 1.84
CA LEU A 53 0.71 -7.99 1.48
C LEU A 53 -0.63 -7.75 2.19
N SER A 54 -1.22 -8.79 2.80
CA SER A 54 -2.42 -8.66 3.62
C SER A 54 -2.25 -7.77 4.85
N VAL A 55 -1.01 -7.49 5.28
CA VAL A 55 -0.73 -6.48 6.33
C VAL A 55 -1.12 -5.06 5.90
N VAL A 56 -1.15 -4.78 4.59
CA VAL A 56 -1.69 -3.54 4.04
C VAL A 56 -3.23 -3.64 4.05
N PRO A 57 -3.96 -2.74 4.72
CA PRO A 57 -5.42 -2.77 4.69
C PRO A 57 -5.93 -2.60 3.26
N LEU A 58 -7.03 -3.28 2.91
CA LEU A 58 -7.48 -3.40 1.52
C LEU A 58 -7.62 -2.04 0.82
N GLN A 59 -8.23 -1.04 1.48
CA GLN A 59 -8.40 0.31 0.92
C GLN A 59 -7.10 0.99 0.48
N TYR A 60 -5.95 0.62 1.06
CA TYR A 60 -4.64 1.18 0.74
C TYR A 60 -3.82 0.32 -0.23
N ARG A 61 -4.32 -0.81 -0.75
CA ARG A 61 -3.51 -1.66 -1.64
C ARG A 61 -3.34 -1.10 -3.05
N ASN A 62 -4.24 -0.21 -3.47
CA ASN A 62 -4.32 0.32 -4.84
C ASN A 62 -4.28 -0.78 -5.94
N ASP A 63 -4.79 -1.97 -5.62
CA ASP A 63 -4.96 -3.07 -6.56
C ASP A 63 -6.39 -3.10 -7.11
N GLY A 64 -6.67 -4.01 -8.05
CA GLY A 64 -8.00 -4.11 -8.65
C GLY A 64 -9.10 -4.40 -7.62
N ALA A 65 -8.81 -5.17 -6.57
CA ALA A 65 -9.81 -5.49 -5.55
C ALA A 65 -10.16 -4.26 -4.69
N ALA A 66 -9.15 -3.49 -4.28
CA ALA A 66 -9.34 -2.23 -3.56
C ALA A 66 -10.14 -1.23 -4.40
N ARG A 67 -9.75 -1.04 -5.67
CA ARG A 67 -10.39 -0.11 -6.60
C ARG A 67 -11.85 -0.46 -6.84
N LEU A 68 -12.15 -1.73 -7.14
CA LEU A 68 -13.52 -2.18 -7.34
C LEU A 68 -14.39 -2.01 -6.09
N ALA A 69 -13.83 -2.25 -4.90
CA ALA A 69 -14.56 -2.05 -3.64
C ALA A 69 -14.85 -0.56 -3.38
N ILE A 70 -13.92 0.33 -3.72
CA ILE A 70 -14.10 1.78 -3.65
C ILE A 70 -15.16 2.26 -4.65
N GLU A 71 -15.05 1.85 -5.92
CA GLU A 71 -16.00 2.19 -6.98
C GLU A 71 -17.44 1.73 -6.66
N ARG A 72 -17.59 0.63 -5.92
CA ARG A 72 -18.89 0.11 -5.45
C ARG A 72 -19.40 0.76 -4.17
N GLY A 73 -18.67 1.71 -3.58
CA GLY A 73 -19.01 2.35 -2.31
C GLY A 73 -18.88 1.44 -1.08
N GLN A 74 -18.19 0.30 -1.21
CA GLN A 74 -17.98 -0.65 -0.10
C GLN A 74 -16.80 -0.22 0.79
N LEU A 75 -15.87 0.55 0.23
CA LEU A 75 -14.77 1.18 0.95
C LEU A 75 -14.75 2.67 0.59
N LYS A 76 -14.33 3.49 1.55
CA LYS A 76 -14.00 4.89 1.27
C LYS A 76 -12.66 4.94 0.55
N ASP A 77 -12.57 5.75 -0.50
CA ASP A 77 -11.26 6.07 -1.10
C ASP A 77 -10.40 6.81 -0.06
N PRO A 78 -9.26 6.25 0.36
CA PRO A 78 -8.40 6.90 1.34
C PRO A 78 -7.71 8.17 0.80
N TRP A 79 -7.63 8.34 -0.53
CA TRP A 79 -6.91 9.45 -1.17
C TRP A 79 -7.80 10.34 -2.05
N ALA A 80 -9.09 10.02 -2.16
CA ALA A 80 -10.08 10.78 -2.96
C ALA A 80 -9.67 10.99 -4.44
N LYS A 81 -9.24 9.91 -5.10
CA LYS A 81 -8.74 9.91 -6.49
C LYS A 81 -9.58 9.06 -7.46
N LEU A 82 -10.49 8.23 -6.98
CA LEU A 82 -11.36 7.34 -7.76
C LEU A 82 -12.81 7.84 -7.78
#